data_AF-A0A0R1U7Y5-F1
#
_entry.id   AF-A0A0R1U7Y5-F1
#
_cell.length_a   1.000
_cell.length_b   1.000
_cell.length_c   1.000
_cell.angle_alpha   90.00
_cell.angle_beta   90.00
_cell.angle_gamma   90.00
#
_symmetry.space_group_name_H-M   'P 1'
#
loop_
_entity.id
_entity.type
_entity.pdbx_description
1 polymer ?
#
loop_
_entity_poly.entity_id
_entity_poly.type
_entity_poly.pdbx_seq_one_letter_code
_entity_poly.pdbx_strand_id
1 'polypeptide(L)'
;MVNVVPPEDPKFNGKYDSIYNHGYGTPAGTLGINCRHMLTEGVNTNHQPQYDPEEAIKNGKLVQQQRARERAIRDAKKRLKAAEELWSTKPKRC
;
A
#
# COMPACT_ATOMS: atom_id res chain seq x y z
N MET A 1 8.21 15.06 -14.11
CA MET A 1 8.61 14.71 -15.49
C MET A 1 10.10 15.00 -15.59
N VAL A 2 10.92 14.04 -16.02
CA VAL A 2 12.39 14.15 -16.08
C VAL A 2 12.85 13.62 -17.44
N ASN A 3 13.96 14.15 -17.95
CA ASN A 3 14.56 13.66 -19.18
C ASN A 3 15.23 12.30 -18.93
N VAL A 4 14.93 11.29 -19.76
CA VAL A 4 15.60 9.98 -19.71
C VAL A 4 16.94 9.99 -20.45
N VAL A 5 17.28 11.12 -21.07
CA VAL A 5 18.53 11.37 -21.79
C VAL A 5 19.44 12.31 -20.99
N PRO A 6 20.77 12.20 -21.16
CA PRO A 6 21.71 13.14 -20.57
C PRO A 6 21.59 14.54 -21.21
N PRO A 7 22.06 15.61 -20.53
CA PRO A 7 21.94 17.00 -21.00
C PRO A 7 22.54 17.29 -22.38
N GLU A 8 23.51 16.49 -22.82
CA GLU A 8 24.23 16.66 -24.08
C GLU A 8 23.48 16.05 -25.28
N ASP A 9 22.41 15.29 -25.05
CA ASP A 9 21.64 14.65 -26.12
C ASP A 9 20.74 15.68 -26.82
N PRO A 10 20.67 15.71 -28.17
CA PRO A 10 19.76 16.60 -28.90
C PRO A 10 18.27 16.38 -28.58
N LYS A 11 17.90 15.24 -27.98
CA LYS A 11 16.55 14.97 -27.48
C LYS A 11 16.28 15.53 -26.08
N PHE A 12 17.27 16.17 -25.46
CA PHE A 12 17.12 16.78 -24.14
C PHE A 12 16.13 17.94 -24.20
N ASN A 13 15.09 17.87 -23.38
CA ASN A 13 14.12 18.95 -23.25
C ASN A 13 14.51 19.85 -22.07
N GLY A 14 14.96 21.08 -22.36
CA GLY A 14 15.41 22.05 -21.33
C GLY A 14 14.35 22.44 -20.28
N LYS A 15 13.09 22.03 -20.45
CA LYS A 15 12.04 22.19 -19.44
C LYS A 15 12.22 21.30 -18.20
N TYR A 16 12.92 20.17 -18.33
CA TYR A 16 13.05 19.17 -17.27
C TYR A 16 14.52 18.87 -16.98
N ASP A 17 14.82 18.43 -15.76
CA ASP A 17 16.16 17.96 -15.41
C ASP A 17 16.39 16.51 -15.90
N SER A 18 17.65 16.10 -16.06
CA SER A 18 18.01 14.74 -16.43
C SER A 18 17.83 13.77 -15.27
N ILE A 19 17.30 12.58 -15.55
CA ILE A 19 17.14 11.51 -14.56
C ILE A 19 18.49 11.07 -13.95
N TYR A 20 19.58 11.21 -14.70
CA TYR A 20 20.93 10.88 -14.25
C TYR A 20 21.42 11.83 -13.14
N ASN A 21 20.94 13.08 -13.12
CA ASN A 21 21.22 14.03 -12.05
C ASN A 21 20.52 13.66 -10.72
N HIS A 22 19.55 12.73 -10.76
CA HIS A 22 18.84 12.21 -9.60
C HIS A 22 19.28 10.78 -9.22
N GLY A 23 20.51 10.41 -9.57
CA GLY A 23 21.15 9.16 -9.14
C GLY A 23 20.55 7.89 -9.75
N TYR A 24 19.87 7.98 -10.89
CA TYR A 24 19.34 6.79 -11.58
C TYR A 24 20.42 5.72 -11.79
N GLY A 25 20.07 4.46 -11.53
CA GLY A 25 21.02 3.33 -11.58
C GLY A 25 21.90 3.18 -10.34
N THR A 26 21.75 4.03 -9.32
CA THR A 26 22.38 3.84 -8.00
C THR A 26 21.38 3.24 -7.00
N PRO A 27 21.81 2.51 -5.97
CA PRO A 27 20.90 1.92 -4.98
C PRO A 27 20.17 2.99 -4.15
N ALA A 28 20.74 4.18 -4.02
CA ALA A 28 20.16 5.30 -3.26
C ALA A 28 19.40 6.31 -4.14
N GLY A 29 19.41 6.12 -5.47
CA GLY A 29 18.85 7.09 -6.40
C GLY A 29 17.42 6.79 -6.84
N THR A 30 16.94 7.61 -7.76
CA THR A 30 15.56 7.51 -8.26
C THR A 30 15.36 6.28 -9.15
N LEU A 31 14.12 5.80 -9.23
CA LEU A 31 13.69 4.73 -10.13
C LEU A 31 14.45 3.39 -9.99
N GLY A 32 15.04 3.09 -8.82
CA GLY A 32 15.53 1.76 -8.43
C GLY A 32 16.64 1.17 -9.33
N ILE A 33 17.78 0.79 -8.75
CA ILE A 33 18.96 0.32 -9.51
C ILE A 33 18.69 -0.74 -10.60
N ASN A 34 17.79 -1.68 -10.35
CA ASN A 34 17.47 -2.78 -11.27
C ASN A 34 16.11 -2.63 -11.96
N CYS A 35 15.43 -1.50 -11.79
CA CYS A 35 14.08 -1.31 -12.29
C CYS A 35 14.13 -0.53 -13.62
N ARG A 36 13.67 -1.17 -14.70
CA ARG A 36 13.57 -0.53 -16.02
C ARG A 36 12.24 0.22 -16.11
N HIS A 37 12.26 1.51 -15.79
CA HIS A 37 11.06 2.34 -15.84
C HIS A 37 10.92 3.04 -17.19
N MET A 38 9.74 2.93 -17.82
CA MET A 38 9.39 3.71 -19.01
C MET A 38 8.67 4.98 -18.57
N LEU A 39 9.30 6.13 -18.78
CA LEU A 39 8.73 7.45 -18.47
C LEU A 39 8.25 8.10 -19.77
N THR A 40 6.94 8.17 -19.97
CA THR A 40 6.33 8.77 -21.16
C THR A 40 5.55 10.03 -20.76
N GLU A 41 5.80 11.14 -21.46
CA GLU A 41 5.08 12.38 -21.20
C GLU A 41 3.60 12.24 -21.59
N GLY A 42 2.69 12.78 -20.77
CA GLY A 42 1.27 12.87 -21.12
C GLY A 42 0.44 11.58 -20.99
N VAL A 43 1.05 10.43 -20.68
CA VAL A 43 0.32 9.16 -20.47
C VAL A 43 -0.12 8.95 -19.02
N ASN A 44 0.32 9.82 -18.11
CA ASN A 44 -0.08 9.77 -16.70
C ASN A 44 -1.44 10.44 -16.47
N THR A 45 -2.45 10.02 -17.22
CA THR A 45 -3.84 10.32 -16.91
C THR A 45 -4.37 9.21 -16.02
N ASN A 46 -4.98 9.59 -14.88
CA ASN A 46 -5.56 8.61 -13.97
C ASN A 46 -6.79 7.97 -14.64
N HIS A 47 -6.60 6.81 -15.27
CA HIS A 47 -7.68 6.02 -15.88
C HIS A 47 -8.44 5.15 -14.87
N GLN A 48 -8.15 5.27 -13.57
CA GLN A 48 -8.90 4.53 -12.56
C GLN A 48 -10.32 5.10 -12.44
N PRO A 49 -11.32 4.24 -12.21
CA PRO A 49 -12.67 4.70 -11.94
C PRO A 49 -12.66 5.65 -10.74
N GLN A 50 -13.19 6.86 -10.94
CA GLN A 50 -13.35 7.83 -9.88
C GLN A 50 -14.64 7.51 -9.13
N TYR A 51 -14.53 7.34 -7.83
CA TYR A 51 -15.68 7.09 -6.95
C TYR A 51 -16.09 8.38 -6.25
N ASP A 52 -17.36 8.47 -5.87
CA ASP A 52 -17.83 9.56 -5.03
C ASP A 52 -17.12 9.50 -3.65
N PRO A 53 -16.43 10.58 -3.21
CA PRO A 53 -15.70 10.58 -1.95
C PRO A 53 -16.60 10.33 -0.74
N GLU A 54 -17.84 10.82 -0.75
CA GLU A 54 -18.77 10.64 0.39
C GLU A 54 -19.18 9.17 0.53
N GLU A 55 -19.53 8.53 -0.59
CA GLU A 55 -19.82 7.10 -0.62
C GLU A 55 -18.63 6.26 -0.17
N ALA A 56 -17.42 6.57 -0.64
CA ALA A 56 -16.21 5.86 -0.27
C ALA A 56 -15.94 5.93 1.25
N ILE A 57 -16.12 7.10 1.86
CA ILE A 57 -15.97 7.30 3.31
C ILE A 57 -17.04 6.50 4.08
N LYS A 58 -18.29 6.52 3.62
CA LYS A 58 -19.39 5.78 4.24
C LYS A 58 -19.15 4.28 4.22
N ASN A 59 -18.73 3.74 3.07
CA ASN A 59 -18.39 2.33 2.90
C ASN A 59 -17.19 1.93 3.78
N GLY A 60 -16.17 2.80 3.86
CA GLY A 60 -15.02 2.62 4.75
C GLY A 60 -15.42 2.47 6.21
N LYS A 61 -16.31 3.34 6.71
CA LYS A 61 -16.83 3.26 8.09
C LYS A 61 -17.59 1.95 8.35
N LEU A 62 -18.41 1.51 7.39
CA LEU A 62 -19.18 0.27 7.51
C LEU A 62 -18.27 -0.96 7.61
N VAL A 63 -17.26 -1.06 6.73
CA VAL A 63 -16.28 -2.16 6.75
C VAL A 63 -15.45 -2.14 8.04
N GLN A 64 -15.08 -0.96 8.54
CA GLN A 64 -14.37 -0.86 9.81
C GLN A 64 -15.19 -1.41 10.98
N GLN A 65 -16.48 -1.08 11.06
CA GLN A 65 -17.38 -1.60 12.08
C GLN A 65 -17.54 -3.12 11.98
N GLN A 66 -17.72 -3.65 10.77
CA GLN A 66 -17.78 -5.10 10.54
C GLN A 66 -16.52 -5.80 11.07
N ARG A 67 -15.33 -5.33 10.67
CA ARG A 67 -14.05 -5.92 11.10
C ARG A 67 -13.85 -5.85 12.61
N ALA A 68 -14.31 -4.77 13.25
CA ALA A 68 -14.26 -4.66 14.71
C ALA A 68 -15.11 -5.74 15.40
N ARG A 69 -16.33 -5.98 14.90
CA ARG A 69 -17.19 -7.06 15.41
C ARG A 69 -16.59 -8.43 15.17
N GLU A 70 -16.03 -8.69 13.98
CA GLU A 70 -15.37 -9.95 13.67
C GLU A 70 -14.18 -10.24 14.60
N ARG A 71 -13.37 -9.23 14.94
CA ARG A 71 -12.30 -9.36 15.94
C ARG A 71 -12.87 -9.69 17.33
N ALA A 72 -13.88 -8.96 17.78
CA ALA A 72 -14.50 -9.20 19.07
C ALA A 72 -15.09 -10.61 19.19
N ILE A 73 -15.76 -11.11 18.15
CA ILE A 73 -16.30 -12.48 18.10
C ILE A 73 -15.16 -13.49 18.16
N ARG A 74 -14.07 -13.28 17.41
CA ARG A 74 -12.91 -14.18 17.43
C ARG A 74 -12.28 -14.23 18.82
N ASP A 75 -12.13 -13.10 19.49
CA ASP A 75 -11.55 -13.02 20.82
C ASP A 75 -12.46 -13.65 21.88
N ALA A 76 -13.77 -13.45 21.78
CA ALA A 76 -14.75 -14.12 22.64
C ALA A 76 -14.69 -15.65 22.49
N LYS A 77 -14.64 -16.16 21.25
CA LYS A 77 -14.48 -17.60 20.98
C LYS A 77 -13.18 -18.15 21.57
N LYS A 78 -12.07 -17.44 21.43
CA LYS A 78 -10.78 -17.83 22.02
C LYS A 78 -10.86 -17.90 23.55
N ARG A 79 -11.48 -16.91 24.19
CA ARG A 79 -11.65 -16.87 25.65
C ARG A 79 -12.53 -18.00 26.17
N LEU A 80 -13.63 -18.31 25.47
CA LEU A 80 -14.50 -19.44 25.80
C LEU A 80 -13.72 -20.76 25.73
N LYS A 81 -13.00 -20.99 24.64
CA LYS A 81 -12.19 -22.21 24.47
C LYS A 81 -11.11 -22.33 25.56
N ALA A 82 -10.42 -21.24 25.87
CA ALA A 82 -9.43 -21.23 26.95
C ALA A 82 -10.05 -21.53 28.33
N ALA A 83 -11.26 -21.04 28.59
CA ALA A 83 -11.99 -21.33 29.82
C ALA A 83 -12.42 -22.81 29.89
N GLU A 84 -12.88 -23.40 28.78
CA GLU A 84 -13.22 -24.83 28.69
C GLU A 84 -11.99 -25.72 28.96
N GLU A 85 -10.85 -25.42 28.35
CA GLU A 85 -9.59 -26.13 28.57
C GLU A 85 -9.11 -26.02 30.02
N LEU A 86 -9.20 -24.82 30.62
CA LEU A 86 -8.87 -24.61 32.03
C LEU A 86 -9.81 -25.37 32.97
N TRP A 87 -11.10 -25.49 32.63
CA TRP A 87 -12.07 -26.25 33.42
C TRP A 87 -11.83 -27.75 33.33
N SER A 88 -11.47 -28.26 32.14
CA SER A 88 -11.16 -29.68 31.92
C SER A 88 -9.88 -30.14 32.61
N THR A 89 -8.93 -29.25 32.88
CA THR A 89 -7.62 -29.56 33.48
C THR A 89 -7.56 -29.40 35.00
N LYS A 90 -8.56 -28.76 35.61
CA LYS A 90 -8.66 -28.70 37.07
C LYS A 90 -9.12 -30.08 37.60
N PRO A 91 -8.43 -30.65 38.61
CA PRO A 91 -8.93 -31.87 39.26
C PRO A 91 -10.32 -31.57 39.81
N LYS A 92 -11.29 -32.44 39.52
CA LYS A 92 -12.63 -32.38 40.12
C LYS A 92 -12.44 -32.37 41.63
N ARG A 93 -12.74 -31.24 42.27
CA ARG A 93 -12.65 -31.12 43.72
C ARG A 93 -13.74 -32.04 44.28
N CYS A 94 -13.30 -33.12 44.91
CA CYS A 94 -14.12 -34.04 45.70
C CYS A 94 -14.86 -33.27 46.79
#